data_AF-A0A529NBK4-F1
#
_entry.id   AF-A0A529NBK4-F1
#
_cell.length_a   1.000
_cell.length_b   1.000
_cell.length_c   1.000
_cell.angle_alpha   90.00
_cell.angle_beta   90.00
_cell.angle_gamma   90.00
#
_symmetry.space_group_name_H-M   'P 1'
#
loop_
_entity.id
_entity.type
_entity.pdbx_description
1 polymer ?
#
loop_
_entity_poly.entity_id
_entity_poly.type
_entity_poly.pdbx_seq_one_letter_code
_entity_poly.pdbx_strand_id
1 'polypeptide(L)'
;ALREKILRFANVSDRATIALDGFSIFIREGDATRRVDLSELKANADGLVFVAEETYDPPTLPLDAKGQGKPYAVYGYGAQIAELEVDLKLGTVRLIRITAAHDVGKAINPVLVEGQIEGGIAQGIGMALMEEYIPGRTENLHDYLIPTIGDVPPVEHILV
;
A
#
# COMPACT_ATOMS: atom_id res chain seq x y z
N ALA A 1 -11.17 -20.09 0.49
CA ALA A 1 -11.76 -21.21 1.26
C ALA A 1 -12.39 -20.86 2.61
N LEU A 2 -11.90 -19.89 3.42
CA LEU A 2 -12.46 -19.64 4.77
C LEU A 2 -13.97 -19.36 4.75
N ARG A 3 -14.39 -18.47 3.85
CA ARG A 3 -15.80 -18.14 3.62
C ARG A 3 -16.64 -19.40 3.37
N GLU A 4 -16.20 -20.27 2.48
CA GLU A 4 -16.91 -21.50 2.12
C GLU A 4 -17.07 -22.43 3.33
N LYS A 5 -16.03 -22.59 4.16
CA LYS A 5 -16.10 -23.39 5.39
C LYS A 5 -17.17 -22.85 6.36
N ILE A 6 -17.23 -21.53 6.54
CA ILE A 6 -18.21 -20.88 7.40
C ILE A 6 -19.63 -21.07 6.85
N LEU A 7 -19.84 -20.87 5.54
CA LEU A 7 -21.16 -21.03 4.93
C LEU A 7 -21.64 -22.48 4.96
N ARG A 8 -20.74 -23.44 4.72
CA ARG A 8 -21.03 -24.88 4.84
C ARG A 8 -21.37 -25.26 6.28
N PHE A 9 -20.64 -24.74 7.27
CA PHE A 9 -20.95 -24.94 8.68
C PHE A 9 -22.35 -24.41 9.03
N ALA A 10 -22.73 -23.24 8.51
CA ALA A 10 -24.03 -22.64 8.73
C ALA A 10 -25.17 -23.23 7.86
N ASN A 11 -24.84 -24.14 6.95
CA ASN A 11 -25.74 -24.78 6.00
C ASN A 11 -26.57 -23.76 5.18
N VAL A 12 -25.87 -22.81 4.55
CA VAL A 12 -26.44 -21.79 3.65
C VAL A 12 -25.74 -21.80 2.30
N SER A 13 -26.33 -21.15 1.28
CA SER A 13 -25.71 -21.05 -0.04
C SER A 13 -24.57 -20.02 -0.09
N ASP A 14 -23.85 -20.01 -1.21
CA ASP A 14 -22.80 -19.06 -1.51
C ASP A 14 -23.28 -17.60 -1.66
N ARG A 15 -24.60 -17.38 -1.79
CA ARG A 15 -25.22 -16.05 -1.85
C ARG A 15 -25.32 -15.36 -0.50
N ALA A 16 -25.11 -16.09 0.60
CA ALA A 16 -25.22 -15.54 1.94
C ALA A 16 -24.10 -14.53 2.24
N THR A 17 -24.44 -13.43 2.91
CA THR A 17 -23.46 -12.43 3.37
C THR A 17 -22.98 -12.77 4.77
N ILE A 18 -21.71 -12.49 5.06
CA ILE A 18 -21.09 -12.71 6.38
C ILE A 18 -20.71 -11.34 6.96
N ALA A 19 -21.04 -11.12 8.22
CA ALA A 19 -20.56 -9.99 9.01
C ALA A 19 -19.99 -10.50 10.34
N LEU A 20 -19.00 -9.78 10.87
CA LEU A 20 -18.40 -10.03 12.18
C LEU A 20 -18.84 -8.94 13.15
N ASP A 21 -19.23 -9.35 14.36
CA ASP A 21 -19.50 -8.45 15.48
C ASP A 21 -19.05 -9.12 16.78
N GLY A 22 -17.96 -8.60 17.35
CA GLY A 22 -17.25 -9.22 18.47
C GLY A 22 -16.84 -10.66 18.14
N PHE A 23 -17.25 -11.60 19.00
CA PHE A 23 -17.01 -13.04 18.82
C PHE A 23 -18.07 -13.74 17.99
N SER A 24 -19.02 -13.02 17.40
CA SER A 24 -20.12 -13.60 16.64
C SER A 24 -19.97 -13.35 15.15
N ILE A 25 -20.24 -14.40 14.38
CA ILE A 25 -20.45 -14.31 12.93
C ILE A 25 -21.94 -14.26 12.66
N PHE A 26 -22.38 -13.22 11.95
CA PHE A 26 -23.73 -13.07 11.44
C PHE A 26 -23.78 -13.44 9.97
N ILE A 27 -24.65 -14.39 9.62
CA ILE A 27 -24.79 -14.93 8.27
C ILE A 27 -26.22 -14.67 7.82
N ARG A 28 -26.39 -13.93 6.72
CA ARG A 28 -27.71 -13.54 6.19
C ARG A 28 -27.94 -14.11 4.80
N GLU A 29 -29.11 -14.68 4.58
CA GLU A 29 -29.56 -15.21 3.29
C GLU A 29 -31.05 -14.90 3.10
N GLY A 30 -31.34 -13.93 2.22
CA GLY A 30 -32.69 -13.34 2.16
C GLY A 30 -33.08 -12.74 3.51
N ASP A 31 -34.25 -13.11 4.03
CA ASP A 31 -34.74 -12.66 5.34
C ASP A 31 -34.19 -13.51 6.51
N ALA A 32 -33.55 -14.65 6.22
CA ALA A 32 -33.01 -15.52 7.25
C ALA A 32 -31.67 -15.00 7.77
N THR A 33 -31.54 -14.90 9.09
CA THR A 33 -30.28 -14.58 9.77
C THR A 33 -29.88 -15.71 10.71
N ARG A 34 -28.63 -16.14 10.62
CA ARG A 34 -28.00 -17.09 11.53
C ARG A 34 -26.89 -16.39 12.29
N ARG A 35 -26.76 -16.70 13.57
CA ARG A 35 -25.63 -16.26 14.40
C ARG A 35 -24.82 -17.49 14.78
N VAL A 36 -23.51 -17.39 14.62
CA VAL A 36 -22.54 -18.38 15.09
C VAL A 36 -21.65 -17.69 16.12
N ASP A 37 -21.74 -18.09 17.37
CA ASP A 37 -20.85 -17.59 18.42
C ASP A 37 -19.55 -18.40 18.40
N LEU A 38 -18.45 -17.75 18.05
CA LEU A 38 -17.13 -18.39 17.95
C LEU A 38 -16.63 -18.87 19.31
N SER A 39 -17.06 -18.26 20.41
CA SER A 39 -16.63 -18.63 21.76
C SER A 39 -17.19 -19.98 22.23
N GLU A 40 -18.31 -20.41 21.65
CA GLU A 40 -18.94 -21.70 21.94
C GLU A 40 -18.35 -22.85 21.11
N LEU A 41 -17.53 -22.53 20.11
CA LEU A 41 -16.94 -23.52 19.21
C LEU A 41 -15.58 -23.99 19.71
N LYS A 42 -15.30 -25.28 19.52
CA LYS A 42 -14.01 -25.87 19.90
C LYS A 42 -12.90 -25.34 18.99
N ALA A 43 -11.97 -24.60 19.59
CA ALA A 43 -10.75 -24.16 18.92
C ALA A 43 -9.74 -25.30 18.70
N ASN A 44 -8.88 -25.14 17.71
CA ASN A 44 -7.70 -25.98 17.50
C ASN A 44 -6.59 -25.66 18.53
N ALA A 45 -5.42 -26.30 18.39
CA ALA A 45 -4.29 -26.10 19.30
C ALA A 45 -3.76 -24.64 19.33
N ASP A 46 -4.01 -23.86 18.27
CA ASP A 46 -3.60 -22.46 18.13
C ASP A 46 -4.69 -21.47 18.58
N GLY A 47 -5.81 -21.97 19.14
CA GLY A 47 -6.92 -21.12 19.57
C GLY A 47 -7.85 -20.66 18.44
N LEU A 48 -7.75 -21.24 17.24
CA LEU A 48 -8.54 -20.87 16.06
C LEU A 48 -9.74 -21.80 15.84
N VAL A 49 -10.88 -21.22 15.47
CA VAL A 49 -12.14 -21.95 15.24
C VAL A 49 -12.32 -22.35 13.78
N PHE A 50 -12.23 -21.37 12.87
CA PHE A 50 -12.24 -21.60 11.43
C PHE A 50 -10.90 -21.18 10.87
N VAL A 51 -10.29 -22.07 10.08
CA VAL A 51 -8.97 -21.83 9.48
C VAL A 51 -9.01 -22.16 8.00
N ALA A 52 -8.40 -21.31 7.20
CA ALA A 52 -8.02 -21.59 5.84
C ALA A 52 -6.66 -20.96 5.56
N GLU A 53 -5.89 -21.63 4.73
CA GLU A 53 -4.62 -21.13 4.21
C GLU A 53 -4.77 -21.01 2.70
N GLU A 54 -4.27 -19.90 2.16
CA GLU A 54 -4.34 -19.60 0.74
C GLU A 54 -3.00 -18.95 0.37
N THR A 55 -2.60 -19.13 -0.88
CA THR A 55 -1.42 -18.49 -1.44
C THR A 55 -1.81 -17.76 -2.72
N TYR A 56 -1.03 -16.75 -3.05
CA TYR A 56 -1.16 -16.02 -4.31
C TYR A 56 0.21 -15.93 -4.95
N ASP A 57 0.30 -16.34 -6.21
CA ASP A 57 1.47 -16.17 -7.05
C ASP A 57 1.08 -15.27 -8.23
N PRO A 58 1.69 -14.08 -8.40
CA PRO A 58 1.37 -13.20 -9.51
C PRO A 58 1.61 -13.89 -10.86
N PRO A 59 0.64 -13.87 -11.78
CA PRO A 59 0.78 -14.56 -13.07
C PRO A 59 1.79 -13.81 -13.96
N THR A 60 3.05 -14.24 -13.94
CA THR A 60 4.16 -13.64 -14.68
C THR A 60 4.84 -14.66 -15.59
N LEU A 61 5.54 -14.18 -16.61
CA LEU A 61 6.40 -14.98 -17.47
C LEU A 61 7.83 -14.47 -17.38
N PRO A 62 8.83 -15.36 -17.28
CA PRO A 62 10.22 -14.95 -17.23
C PRO A 62 10.63 -14.24 -18.52
N LEU A 63 11.73 -13.48 -18.43
CA LEU A 63 12.39 -12.93 -19.59
C LEU A 63 13.20 -14.01 -20.32
N ASP A 64 13.20 -13.96 -21.65
CA ASP A 64 14.09 -14.78 -22.47
C ASP A 64 15.54 -14.25 -22.45
N ALA A 65 16.45 -14.94 -23.14
CA ALA A 65 17.87 -14.55 -23.22
C ALA A 65 18.11 -13.16 -23.85
N LYS A 66 17.11 -12.59 -24.53
CA LYS A 66 17.15 -11.25 -25.13
C LYS A 66 16.39 -10.21 -24.28
N GLY A 67 15.94 -10.58 -23.07
CA GLY A 67 15.20 -9.70 -22.17
C GLY A 67 13.74 -9.48 -22.56
N GLN A 68 13.14 -10.36 -23.37
CA GLN A 68 11.74 -10.26 -23.78
C GLN A 68 10.84 -11.17 -22.92
N GLY A 69 9.71 -10.66 -22.43
CA GLY A 69 8.77 -11.45 -21.62
C GLY A 69 7.69 -10.60 -20.98
N LYS A 70 6.97 -11.18 -20.01
CA LYS A 70 5.94 -10.50 -19.21
C LYS A 70 6.25 -10.66 -17.71
N PRO A 71 7.32 -10.01 -17.22
CA PRO A 71 7.82 -10.25 -15.86
C PRO A 71 6.94 -9.62 -14.76
N TYR A 72 5.97 -8.77 -15.11
CA TYR A 72 5.09 -8.09 -14.17
C TYR A 72 3.62 -8.41 -14.48
N ALA A 73 2.84 -8.71 -13.44
CA ALA A 73 1.42 -9.01 -13.56
C ALA A 73 0.55 -7.74 -13.71
N VAL A 74 1.04 -6.62 -13.16
CA VAL A 74 0.39 -5.30 -13.22
C VAL A 74 1.47 -4.22 -13.15
N TYR A 75 1.15 -3.04 -13.68
CA TYR A 75 2.01 -1.87 -13.63
C TYR A 75 1.27 -0.77 -12.88
N GLY A 76 1.96 -0.13 -11.93
CA GLY A 76 1.51 1.14 -11.37
C GLY A 76 2.05 2.29 -12.21
N TYR A 77 1.26 3.34 -12.35
CA TYR A 77 1.67 4.54 -13.08
C TYR A 77 1.59 5.76 -12.17
N GLY A 78 2.43 6.74 -12.44
CA GLY A 78 2.41 8.01 -11.75
C GLY A 78 2.90 9.14 -12.64
N ALA A 79 2.38 10.32 -12.41
CA ALA A 79 2.82 11.57 -13.03
C ALA A 79 2.94 12.63 -11.94
N GLN A 80 4.06 13.34 -11.93
CA GLN A 80 4.35 14.37 -10.95
C GLN A 80 4.77 15.65 -11.65
N ILE A 81 4.33 16.78 -11.10
CA ILE A 81 4.74 18.13 -11.52
C ILE A 81 5.36 18.81 -10.31
N ALA A 82 6.57 19.32 -10.46
CA ALA A 82 7.25 20.11 -9.45
C ALA A 82 7.29 21.58 -9.89
N GLU A 83 6.82 22.47 -9.02
CA GLU A 83 6.99 23.91 -9.16
C GLU A 83 8.12 24.36 -8.27
N LEU A 84 9.07 25.09 -8.84
CA LEU A 84 10.27 25.53 -8.13
C LEU A 84 10.77 26.87 -8.63
N GLU A 85 11.56 27.52 -7.78
CA GLU A 85 12.36 28.69 -8.11
C GLU A 85 13.84 28.37 -7.97
N VAL A 86 14.66 29.05 -8.77
CA VAL A 86 16.12 28.97 -8.69
C VAL A 86 16.67 30.36 -8.45
N ASP A 87 17.46 30.53 -7.40
CA ASP A 87 18.28 31.72 -7.23
C ASP A 87 19.50 31.61 -8.14
N LEU A 88 19.55 32.41 -9.21
CA LEU A 88 20.63 32.36 -10.19
C LEU A 88 21.98 32.87 -9.66
N LYS A 89 21.99 33.62 -8.56
CA LYS A 89 23.23 34.12 -7.94
C LYS A 89 23.82 33.09 -6.97
N LEU A 90 22.96 32.43 -6.19
CA LEU A 90 23.37 31.47 -5.17
C LEU A 90 23.38 30.02 -5.68
N GLY A 91 22.71 29.75 -6.80
CA GLY A 91 22.52 28.40 -7.34
C GLY A 91 21.58 27.53 -6.52
N THR A 92 20.83 28.11 -5.57
CA THR A 92 19.93 27.36 -4.69
C THR A 92 18.56 27.16 -5.33
N VAL A 93 17.95 26.00 -5.04
CA VAL A 93 16.61 25.64 -5.51
C VAL A 93 15.64 25.71 -4.34
N ARG A 94 14.47 26.33 -4.57
CA ARG A 94 13.37 26.35 -3.61
C ARG A 94 12.15 25.70 -4.23
N LEU A 95 11.68 24.61 -3.64
CA LEU A 95 10.43 23.97 -4.06
C LEU A 95 9.24 24.80 -3.56
N ILE A 96 8.25 25.00 -4.42
CA ILE A 96 7.03 25.76 -4.12
C ILE A 96 5.88 24.80 -3.85
N ARG A 97 5.68 23.82 -4.74
CA ARG A 97 4.58 22.86 -4.69
C ARG A 97 4.94 21.62 -5.49
N ILE A 98 4.42 20.47 -5.10
CA ILE A 98 4.41 19.25 -5.92
C ILE A 98 2.98 18.77 -6.10
N THR A 99 2.59 18.47 -7.33
CA THR A 99 1.32 17.79 -7.66
C THR A 99 1.64 16.39 -8.13
N ALA A 100 0.98 15.39 -7.55
CA ALA A 100 1.32 13.99 -7.73
C ALA A 100 0.06 13.16 -8.01
N ALA A 101 -0.08 12.74 -9.27
CA ALA A 101 -1.12 11.81 -9.70
C ALA A 101 -0.57 10.39 -9.73
N HIS A 102 -1.19 9.46 -9.02
CA HIS A 102 -0.77 8.05 -8.99
C HIS A 102 -1.98 7.13 -9.28
N ASP A 103 -1.83 6.28 -10.30
CA ASP A 103 -2.73 5.16 -10.56
C ASP A 103 -2.38 4.03 -9.60
N VAL A 104 -3.27 3.85 -8.63
CA VAL A 104 -3.17 2.82 -7.60
C VAL A 104 -4.24 1.75 -7.77
N GLY A 105 -4.97 1.78 -8.89
CA GLY A 105 -6.17 0.99 -9.15
C GLY A 105 -7.29 1.28 -8.15
N LYS A 106 -7.26 0.62 -6.99
CA LYS A 106 -8.19 0.90 -5.89
C LYS A 106 -7.41 1.16 -4.61
N ALA A 107 -7.45 2.42 -4.16
CA ALA A 107 -6.96 2.77 -2.84
C ALA A 107 -7.75 2.01 -1.76
N ILE A 108 -7.12 1.00 -1.15
CA ILE A 108 -7.69 0.23 -0.04
C ILE A 108 -7.80 1.10 1.21
N ASN A 109 -6.78 1.92 1.46
CA ASN A 109 -6.77 2.95 2.49
C ASN A 109 -6.15 4.23 1.90
N PRO A 110 -6.97 5.22 1.48
CA PRO A 110 -6.49 6.44 0.84
C PRO A 110 -5.45 7.21 1.65
N VAL A 111 -5.63 7.31 2.98
CA VAL A 111 -4.70 8.04 3.87
C VAL A 111 -3.31 7.41 3.87
N LEU A 112 -3.23 6.08 3.85
CA LEU A 112 -1.93 5.39 3.76
C LEU A 112 -1.29 5.56 2.39
N VAL A 113 -2.09 5.61 1.32
CA VAL A 113 -1.58 5.86 -0.04
C VAL A 113 -1.03 7.27 -0.15
N GLU A 114 -1.75 8.27 0.36
CA GLU A 114 -1.29 9.67 0.41
C GLU A 114 0.04 9.78 1.16
N GLY A 115 0.16 9.16 2.35
CA GLY A 115 1.41 9.16 3.10
C GLY A 115 2.58 8.45 2.39
N GLN A 116 2.31 7.42 1.59
CA GLN A 116 3.34 6.79 0.74
C GLN A 116 3.80 7.73 -0.38
N ILE A 117 2.86 8.46 -1.01
CA ILE A 117 3.18 9.45 -2.04
C ILE A 117 4.05 10.56 -1.44
N GLU A 118 3.68 11.10 -0.28
CA GLU A 118 4.46 12.13 0.42
C GLU A 118 5.86 11.64 0.79
N GLY A 119 5.97 10.45 1.38
CA GLY A 119 7.27 9.87 1.76
C GLY A 119 8.19 9.63 0.56
N GLY A 120 7.64 9.11 -0.53
CA GLY A 120 8.39 8.90 -1.77
C GLY A 120 8.84 10.21 -2.42
N ILE A 121 8.00 11.24 -2.38
CA ILE A 121 8.36 12.59 -2.84
C ILE A 121 9.49 13.17 -1.98
N ALA A 122 9.40 13.07 -0.65
CA ALA A 122 10.47 13.52 0.23
C ALA A 122 11.80 12.82 -0.09
N GLN A 123 11.80 11.49 -0.26
CA GLN A 123 13.00 10.76 -0.68
C GLN A 123 13.52 11.21 -2.05
N GLY A 124 12.62 11.45 -3.02
CA GLY A 124 12.98 11.96 -4.34
C GLY A 124 13.62 13.35 -4.28
N ILE A 125 13.14 14.23 -3.41
CA ILE A 125 13.72 15.56 -3.16
C ILE A 125 15.14 15.42 -2.62
N GLY A 126 15.33 14.56 -1.62
CA GLY A 126 16.65 14.27 -1.05
C GLY A 126 17.64 13.84 -2.13
N MET A 127 17.29 12.79 -2.87
CA MET A 127 18.11 12.27 -3.96
C MET A 127 18.41 13.30 -5.06
N ALA A 128 17.47 14.19 -5.38
CA ALA A 128 17.62 15.15 -6.46
C ALA A 128 18.46 16.38 -6.08
N LEU A 129 18.39 16.83 -4.83
CA LEU A 129 18.88 18.16 -4.43
C LEU A 129 19.87 18.16 -3.26
N MET A 130 19.97 17.09 -2.47
CA MET A 130 20.62 17.14 -1.15
C MET A 130 21.60 15.99 -0.92
N GLU A 131 21.21 14.77 -1.26
CA GLU A 131 21.92 13.55 -0.91
C GLU A 131 23.13 13.34 -1.82
N GLU A 132 24.33 13.39 -1.22
CA GLU A 132 25.58 13.08 -1.90
C GLU A 132 26.45 12.21 -0.98
N TYR A 133 26.75 10.98 -1.41
CA TYR A 133 27.64 10.11 -0.66
C TYR A 133 29.10 10.26 -1.09
N ILE A 134 29.93 10.71 -0.17
CA ILE A 134 31.38 10.85 -0.30
C ILE A 134 32.05 9.98 0.79
N PRO A 135 32.74 8.88 0.41
CA PRO A 135 33.43 8.01 1.35
C PRO A 135 34.40 8.76 2.27
N GLY A 136 34.39 8.44 3.57
CA GLY A 136 35.23 9.10 4.58
C GLY A 136 34.83 10.53 4.93
N ARG A 137 33.71 11.05 4.39
CA ARG A 137 33.19 12.39 4.69
C ARG A 137 31.72 12.37 5.10
N THR A 138 30.83 11.85 4.27
CA THR A 138 29.38 11.86 4.53
C THR A 138 28.93 10.51 5.11
N GLU A 139 29.58 10.09 6.20
CA GLU A 139 29.32 8.79 6.86
C GLU A 139 28.31 8.90 8.02
N ASN A 140 27.70 10.07 8.18
CA ASN A 140 26.74 10.38 9.22
C ASN A 140 25.68 11.35 8.65
N LEU A 141 24.55 11.51 9.36
CA LEU A 141 23.44 12.37 8.92
C LEU A 141 23.65 13.88 9.18
N HIS A 142 24.79 14.26 9.76
CA HIS A 142 25.16 15.67 9.84
C HIS A 142 25.77 16.14 8.51
N ASP A 143 26.57 15.28 7.87
CA ASP A 143 27.27 15.59 6.63
C ASP A 143 26.55 15.00 5.39
N TYR A 144 25.76 13.93 5.57
CA TYR A 144 24.83 13.41 4.58
C TYR A 144 23.46 14.05 4.78
N LEU A 145 23.13 15.02 3.93
CA LEU A 145 21.93 15.83 4.09
C LEU A 145 20.71 15.09 3.54
N ILE A 146 19.75 14.84 4.43
CA ILE A 146 18.40 14.42 4.06
C ILE A 146 17.41 15.58 4.22
N PRO A 147 16.27 15.56 3.50
CA PRO A 147 15.26 16.60 3.63
C PRO A 147 14.76 16.75 5.07
N THR A 148 14.64 18.00 5.50
CA THR A 148 13.95 18.39 6.72
C THR A 148 12.50 18.78 6.42
N ILE A 149 11.70 19.02 7.45
CA ILE A 149 10.32 19.48 7.29
C ILE A 149 10.20 20.81 6.51
N GLY A 150 11.26 21.63 6.51
CA GLY A 150 11.26 22.90 5.77
C GLY A 150 11.56 22.75 4.28
N ASP A 151 12.11 21.61 3.86
CA ASP A 151 12.52 21.35 2.48
C ASP A 151 11.39 20.72 1.64
N VAL A 152 10.44 20.06 2.31
CA VAL A 152 9.29 19.42 1.66
C VAL A 152 8.17 20.45 1.44
N PRO A 153 7.81 20.77 0.19
CA PRO A 153 6.72 21.70 -0.08
C PRO A 153 5.35 21.04 0.18
N PRO A 154 4.26 21.81 0.18
CA PRO A 154 2.91 21.25 0.11
C PRO A 154 2.77 20.31 -1.10
N VAL A 155 2.16 19.14 -0.85
CA VAL A 155 1.89 18.12 -1.87
C VAL A 155 0.38 18.07 -2.14
N GLU A 156 0.00 18.07 -3.42
CA GLU A 156 -1.36 17.81 -3.88
C GLU A 156 -1.44 16.39 -4.45
N HIS A 157 -2.30 15.55 -3.89
CA HIS A 157 -2.47 14.16 -4.31
C HIS A 157 -3.66 14.01 -5.26
N ILE A 158 -3.48 13.26 -6.33
CA ILE A 158 -4.55 12.82 -7.22
C ILE A 158 -4.49 11.30 -7.30
N LEU A 159 -5.44 10.63 -6.65
CA LEU A 159 -5.56 9.18 -6.74
C LEU A 159 -6.39 8.84 -7.97
N VAL A 160 -5.79 8.10 -8.89
CA VAL A 160 -6.41 7.63 -10.14
C VAL A 160 -6.87 6.18 -9.97
#